data_AF-A0A9D1G5C6-F1
#
_entry.id   AF-A0A9D1G5C6-F1
#
_cell.length_a   1.000
_cell.length_b   1.000
_cell.length_c   1.000
_cell.angle_alpha   90.00
_cell.angle_beta   90.00
_cell.angle_gamma   90.00
#
_symmetry.space_group_name_H-M   'P 1'
#
loop_
_entity.id
_entity.type
_entity.pdbx_description
1 polymer ?
#
loop_
_entity_poly.entity_id
_entity_poly.type
_entity_poly.pdbx_seq_one_letter_code
_entity_poly.pdbx_strand_id
1 'polypeptide(L)'
;MTKRLFHYIKGFEKEAIKAPLFILIEAVCELFLPLLMADIIDVGINGEGGMSFIWKAGLGMLLLSVLSLYSGMTAAKTADVASQGFGRNLRGAMFDKIQDFSFADIDRFS
;
A
#
# COMPACT_ATOMS: atom_id res chain seq x y z
N MET A 1 1.33 -24.51 -0.83
CA MET A 1 0.07 -23.88 -0.37
C MET A 1 -0.23 -22.57 -1.08
N THR A 2 0.66 -21.58 -0.99
CA THR A 2 0.47 -20.23 -1.57
C THR A 2 0.14 -20.22 -3.07
N LYS A 3 0.82 -21.03 -3.89
CA LYS A 3 0.55 -21.11 -5.35
C LYS A 3 -0.89 -21.46 -5.73
N ARG A 4 -1.63 -22.20 -4.89
CA ARG A 4 -3.03 -22.56 -5.16
C ARG A 4 -4.00 -21.41 -4.84
N LEU A 5 -3.65 -20.57 -3.87
CA LEU A 5 -4.46 -19.43 -3.47
C LEU A 5 -4.33 -18.26 -4.46
N PHE A 6 -3.15 -18.08 -5.07
CA PHE A 6 -2.93 -17.05 -6.09
C PHE A 6 -3.93 -17.13 -7.26
N HIS A 7 -4.51 -18.30 -7.53
CA HIS A 7 -5.56 -18.45 -8.54
C HIS A 7 -6.82 -17.63 -8.23
N TYR A 8 -7.15 -17.37 -6.95
CA TYR A 8 -8.33 -16.59 -6.56
C TYR A 8 -8.11 -15.07 -6.65
N ILE A 9 -6.88 -14.60 -6.93
CA ILE A 9 -6.58 -13.19 -7.22
C ILE A 9 -6.96 -12.84 -8.68
N LYS A 10 -7.22 -13.85 -9.51
CA LYS A 10 -7.55 -13.69 -10.93
C LYS A 10 -8.78 -12.80 -11.10
N GLY A 11 -8.61 -11.71 -11.86
CA GLY A 11 -9.58 -10.62 -12.01
C GLY A 11 -9.19 -9.30 -11.32
N PHE A 12 -8.36 -9.35 -10.27
CA PHE A 12 -7.87 -8.18 -9.53
C PHE A 12 -6.35 -7.99 -9.63
N GLU A 13 -5.69 -8.70 -10.54
CA GLU A 13 -4.23 -8.72 -10.73
C GLU A 13 -3.65 -7.31 -10.98
N LYS A 14 -4.40 -6.45 -11.69
CA LYS A 14 -3.99 -5.06 -11.95
C LYS A 14 -3.97 -4.22 -10.68
N GLU A 15 -4.92 -4.41 -9.77
CA GLU A 15 -5.00 -3.70 -8.49
C GLU A 15 -3.90 -4.21 -7.55
N ALA A 16 -3.68 -5.53 -7.54
CA ALA A 16 -2.66 -6.19 -6.72
C ALA A 16 -1.22 -5.77 -7.08
N ILE A 17 -0.94 -5.42 -8.34
CA ILE A 17 0.37 -4.90 -8.77
C ILE A 17 0.49 -3.40 -8.53
N LYS A 18 -0.61 -2.65 -8.65
CA LYS A 18 -0.61 -1.19 -8.41
C LYS A 18 -0.35 -0.84 -6.95
N ALA A 19 -0.94 -1.59 -6.01
CA ALA A 19 -0.77 -1.34 -4.59
C ALA A 19 0.71 -1.26 -4.13
N PRO A 20 1.57 -2.27 -4.39
CA PRO A 20 2.98 -2.19 -4.01
C PRO A 20 3.75 -1.10 -4.77
N LEU A 21 3.36 -0.79 -6.01
CA LEU A 21 3.98 0.30 -6.77
C LEU A 21 3.74 1.66 -6.10
N PHE A 22 2.50 1.95 -5.66
CA PHE A 22 2.18 3.20 -4.99
C PHE A 22 2.80 3.30 -3.58
N ILE A 23 2.86 2.20 -2.84
CA ILE A 23 3.58 2.15 -1.55
C ILE A 23 5.08 2.41 -1.73
N LEU A 24 5.69 1.93 -2.82
CA LEU A 24 7.11 2.22 -3.10
C LEU A 24 7.33 3.71 -3.35
N ILE A 25 6.43 4.37 -4.10
CA ILE A 25 6.51 5.81 -4.35
C ILE A 25 6.36 6.59 -3.04
N GLU A 26 5.40 6.21 -2.21
CA GLU A 26 5.19 6.79 -0.87
C GLU A 26 6.45 6.65 -0.01
N ALA A 27 7.03 5.46 0.09
CA ALA A 27 8.23 5.21 0.87
C ALA A 27 9.44 6.04 0.40
N VAL A 28 9.57 6.25 -0.92
CA VAL A 28 10.60 7.12 -1.47
C VAL A 28 10.37 8.58 -1.03
N CYS A 29 9.14 9.08 -1.05
CA CYS A 29 8.81 10.41 -0.54
C CYS A 29 9.12 10.54 0.96
N GLU A 30 8.79 9.54 1.77
CA GLU A 30 9.11 9.56 3.21
C GLU A 30 10.62 9.58 3.48
N LEU A 31 11.43 8.92 2.63
CA LEU A 31 12.88 8.96 2.71
C LEU A 31 13.47 10.33 2.33
N PHE A 32 12.78 11.13 1.52
CA PHE A 32 13.22 12.49 1.19
C PHE A 32 12.95 13.49 2.31
N LEU A 33 11.92 13.31 3.14
CA LEU A 33 11.63 14.19 4.27
C LEU A 33 12.83 14.38 5.24
N PRO A 34 13.51 13.34 5.73
CA PRO A 34 14.68 13.50 6.60
C PRO A 34 15.87 14.15 5.88
N LEU A 35 16.02 13.97 4.56
CA LEU A 35 17.04 14.65 3.77
C LEU A 35 16.79 16.16 3.74
N LEU A 36 15.54 16.59 3.47
CA LEU A 36 15.18 18.02 3.55
C LEU A 36 15.33 18.57 4.97
N MET A 37 15.04 17.78 6.01
CA MET A 37 15.30 18.18 7.39
C MET A 37 16.78 18.39 7.68
N ALA A 38 17.66 17.53 7.17
CA ALA A 38 19.10 17.70 7.30
C ALA A 38 19.55 19.00 6.61
N ASP A 39 19.06 19.27 5.40
CA ASP A 39 19.36 20.51 4.68
C ASP A 39 18.89 21.77 5.45
N ILE A 40 17.73 21.70 6.12
CA ILE A 40 17.25 22.80 6.99
C ILE A 40 18.26 23.10 8.10
N ILE A 41 18.84 22.07 8.71
CA ILE A 41 19.83 22.24 9.79
C ILE A 41 21.15 22.75 9.21
N ASP A 42 21.69 22.08 8.19
CA ASP A 42 23.04 22.31 7.71
C ASP A 42 23.16 23.59 6.86
N VAL A 43 22.16 23.88 6.02
CA VAL A 43 22.18 25.04 5.11
C VAL A 43 21.36 26.21 5.67
N GLY A 44 20.28 25.92 6.39
CA GLY A 44 19.40 26.93 6.96
C GLY A 44 19.90 27.50 8.29
N ILE A 45 20.09 26.65 9.29
CA ILE A 45 20.45 27.07 10.66
C ILE A 45 21.95 27.30 10.81
N ASN A 46 22.76 26.31 10.40
CA ASN A 46 24.23 26.35 10.53
C ASN A 46 24.91 27.05 9.34
N GLY A 47 24.20 27.23 8.23
CA GLY A 47 24.69 27.85 6.99
C GLY A 47 24.21 29.29 6.77
N GLU A 48 24.50 29.84 5.60
CA GLU A 48 24.16 31.23 5.23
C GLU A 48 22.71 31.41 4.74
N GLY A 49 21.94 30.32 4.58
CA GLY A 49 20.60 30.36 3.98
C GLY A 49 19.55 31.08 4.85
N GLY A 50 19.77 31.09 6.17
CA GLY A 50 18.93 31.78 7.15
C GLY A 50 17.44 31.41 7.06
N MET A 51 16.59 32.32 7.56
CA MET A 51 15.14 32.08 7.68
C MET A 51 14.44 31.87 6.32
N SER A 52 14.96 32.46 5.24
CA SER A 52 14.37 32.32 3.89
C SER A 52 14.50 30.90 3.34
N PHE A 53 15.65 30.26 3.54
CA PHE A 53 15.87 28.87 3.14
C PHE A 53 14.96 27.92 3.93
N ILE A 54 14.88 28.12 5.25
CA ILE A 54 14.03 27.30 6.14
C ILE A 54 12.57 27.33 5.69
N TRP A 55 12.02 28.51 5.36
CA TRP A 55 10.66 28.63 4.86
C TRP A 55 10.45 27.93 3.51
N LYS A 56 11.40 28.04 2.58
CA LYS A 56 11.31 27.35 1.28
C LYS A 56 11.38 25.83 1.44
N ALA A 57 12.32 25.34 2.25
CA ALA A 57 12.48 23.92 2.53
C ALA A 57 11.27 23.35 3.28
N GLY A 58 10.75 24.07 4.29
CA GLY A 58 9.54 23.69 5.01
C GLY A 58 8.30 23.64 4.12
N LEU A 59 8.16 24.58 3.18
CA LEU A 59 7.08 24.54 2.19
C LEU A 59 7.26 23.36 1.21
N GLY A 60 8.50 23.06 0.82
CA GLY A 60 8.84 21.86 0.06
C GLY A 60 8.47 20.57 0.78
N MET A 61 8.77 20.46 2.08
CA MET A 61 8.38 19.33 2.92
C MET A 61 6.86 19.18 3.00
N LEU A 62 6.12 20.29 3.17
CA LEU A 62 4.66 20.26 3.21
C LEU A 62 4.07 19.68 1.91
N LEU A 63 4.56 20.15 0.76
CA LEU A 63 4.14 19.63 -0.55
C LEU A 63 4.46 18.14 -0.69
N LEU A 64 5.66 17.73 -0.26
CA LEU A 64 6.09 16.34 -0.32
C LEU A 64 5.22 15.44 0.58
N SER A 65 4.88 15.89 1.78
CA SER A 65 4.00 15.16 2.70
C SER A 65 2.59 15.00 2.14
N VAL A 66 2.03 16.03 1.49
CA VAL A 66 0.71 15.93 0.83
C VAL A 66 0.75 14.92 -0.32
N LEU A 67 1.83 14.93 -1.12
CA LEU A 67 2.03 13.94 -2.19
C LEU A 67 2.17 12.53 -1.64
N SER A 68 2.95 12.34 -0.57
CA SER A 68 3.12 11.06 0.11
C SER A 68 1.77 10.52 0.61
N LEU A 69 0.99 11.37 1.29
CA LEU A 69 -0.34 11.01 1.78
C LEU A 69 -1.27 10.61 0.64
N TYR A 70 -1.28 11.35 -0.47
CA TYR A 70 -2.11 11.02 -1.63
C TYR A 70 -1.71 9.67 -2.26
N SER A 71 -0.40 9.41 -2.35
CA SER A 71 0.13 8.13 -2.82
C SER A 71 -0.31 6.98 -1.91
N GLY A 72 -0.17 7.14 -0.60
CA GLY A 72 -0.55 6.13 0.39
C GLY A 72 -2.04 5.84 0.43
N MET A 73 -2.89 6.87 0.35
CA MET A 73 -4.34 6.70 0.25
C MET A 73 -4.73 5.90 -1.01
N THR A 74 -4.07 6.18 -2.14
CA THR A 74 -4.33 5.47 -3.39
C THR A 74 -3.84 4.02 -3.31
N ALA A 75 -2.67 3.79 -2.71
CA ALA A 75 -2.14 2.45 -2.47
C ALA A 75 -3.08 1.63 -1.60
N ALA A 76 -3.51 2.18 -0.47
CA ALA A 76 -4.45 1.54 0.47
C ALA A 76 -5.77 1.17 -0.22
N LYS A 77 -6.35 2.09 -0.99
CA LYS A 77 -7.58 1.81 -1.75
C LYS A 77 -7.41 0.65 -2.73
N THR A 78 -6.30 0.62 -3.49
CA THR A 78 -6.04 -0.48 -4.44
C THR A 78 -5.76 -1.81 -3.74
N ALA A 79 -5.10 -1.77 -2.57
CA ALA A 79 -4.84 -2.94 -1.74
C ALA A 79 -6.14 -3.53 -1.18
N ASP A 80 -7.06 -2.68 -0.71
CA ASP A 80 -8.36 -3.09 -0.21
C ASP A 80 -9.21 -3.76 -1.30
N VAL A 81 -9.27 -3.17 -2.50
CA VAL A 81 -10.02 -3.76 -3.61
C VAL A 81 -9.43 -5.12 -4.00
N ALA A 82 -8.11 -5.24 -4.07
CA ALA A 82 -7.44 -6.51 -4.36
C ALA A 82 -7.72 -7.57 -3.28
N SER A 83 -7.64 -7.19 -2.00
CA SER A 83 -7.87 -8.08 -0.85
C SER A 83 -9.34 -8.55 -0.77
N GLN A 84 -10.29 -7.63 -0.90
CA GLN A 84 -11.72 -7.96 -0.88
C GLN A 84 -12.13 -8.80 -2.11
N GLY A 85 -11.57 -8.50 -3.28
CA GLY A 85 -11.78 -9.27 -4.50
C GLY A 85 -11.28 -10.71 -4.38
N PHE A 86 -10.08 -10.90 -3.81
CA PHE A 86 -9.55 -12.22 -3.48
C PHE A 86 -10.47 -12.97 -2.50
N GLY A 87 -10.90 -12.30 -1.42
CA GLY A 87 -11.80 -12.87 -0.43
C GLY A 87 -13.15 -13.31 -1.02
N ARG A 88 -13.72 -12.51 -1.94
CA ARG A 88 -14.95 -12.86 -2.66
C ARG A 88 -14.80 -14.15 -3.45
N ASN A 89 -13.74 -14.27 -4.25
CA ASN A 89 -13.49 -15.44 -5.09
C ASN A 89 -13.23 -16.69 -4.24
N LEU A 90 -12.46 -16.55 -3.16
CA LEU A 90 -12.16 -17.65 -2.25
C LEU A 90 -13.42 -18.14 -1.53
N ARG A 91 -14.27 -17.24 -1.01
CA ARG A 91 -15.53 -17.62 -0.36
C ARG A 91 -16.48 -18.33 -1.32
N GLY A 92 -16.58 -17.87 -2.57
CA GLY A 92 -17.37 -18.54 -3.61
C GLY A 92 -16.90 -19.97 -3.83
N ALA A 93 -15.60 -20.16 -4.08
CA ALA A 93 -15.04 -21.50 -4.29
C ALA A 93 -15.16 -22.42 -3.07
N MET A 94 -15.07 -21.88 -1.85
CA MET A 94 -15.34 -22.66 -0.64
C MET A 94 -16.81 -23.08 -0.55
N PHE A 95 -17.75 -22.19 -0.86
CA PHE A 95 -19.18 -22.49 -0.83
C PHE A 95 -19.56 -23.55 -1.88
N ASP A 96 -19.03 -23.43 -3.10
CA ASP A 96 -19.21 -24.45 -4.14
C ASP A 96 -18.64 -25.80 -3.68
N LYS A 97 -17.47 -25.79 -3.04
CA LYS A 97 -16.84 -27.02 -2.56
C LYS A 97 -17.61 -27.70 -1.43
N ILE A 98 -18.23 -26.93 -0.53
CA ILE A 98 -19.05 -27.47 0.56
C ILE A 98 -20.34 -28.10 0.01
N GLN A 99 -20.93 -27.55 -1.05
CA GLN A 99 -22.13 -28.12 -1.67
C GLN A 99 -21.88 -29.50 -2.31
N ASP A 100 -20.65 -29.74 -2.78
CA ASP A 100 -20.24 -31.03 -3.36
C ASP A 100 -19.82 -32.09 -2.31
N PHE A 101 -19.88 -31.79 -1.01
CA PHE A 101 -19.48 -32.75 0.04
C PHE A 101 -20.49 -33.88 0.19
N SER A 102 -19.98 -35.12 0.24
CA SER A 102 -20.77 -36.28 0.65
C SER A 102 -21.10 -36.22 2.14
N PHE A 103 -22.15 -36.91 2.58
CA PHE A 103 -22.47 -37.06 4.01
C PHE A 103 -21.28 -37.56 4.84
N ALA A 104 -20.42 -38.41 4.27
CA ALA A 104 -19.19 -38.88 4.93
C ALA A 104 -18.09 -37.79 5.01
N ASP A 105 -18.06 -36.84 4.08
CA ASP A 105 -17.15 -35.70 4.13
C ASP A 105 -17.64 -34.66 5.15
N ILE A 106 -18.96 -34.43 5.24
CA ILE A 106 -19.57 -33.55 6.25
C ILE A 106 -19.25 -34.07 7.66
N ASP A 107 -19.40 -35.38 7.89
CA ASP A 107 -19.12 -36.00 9.20
C ASP A 107 -17.62 -35.95 9.58
N ARG A 108 -16.73 -35.80 8.59
CA ARG A 108 -15.28 -35.66 8.82
C ARG A 108 -14.85 -34.23 9.16
N PHE A 109 -15.62 -33.22 8.75
CA PHE A 109 -15.33 -31.80 8.98
C PHE A 109 -16.25 -31.15 10.02
N SER A 110 -17.29 -31.86 10.49
CA SER A 110 -18.18 -31.45 11.59
C SER A 110 -17.60 -31.71 12.96
#